data_AF-A0A803NQN8-F1
#
_entry.id   AF-A0A803NQN8-F1
#
_cell.length_a   1.000
_cell.length_b   1.000
_cell.length_c   1.000
_cell.angle_alpha   90.00
_cell.angle_beta   90.00
_cell.angle_gamma   90.00
#
_symmetry.space_group_name_H-M   'P 1'
#
loop_
_entity.id
_entity.type
_entity.pdbx_description
1 polymer ?
#
loop_
_entity_poly.entity_id
_entity_poly.type
_entity_poly.pdbx_seq_one_letter_code
_entity_poly.pdbx_strand_id
1 'polypeptide(L)'
;MKFCKKYQEYMEGQQRKLPAVGFKKLKKILKKCRRDFHSQNNVNRTLDLQPCPHQCSVCDGTFFPSLLKEMSDVVGFFNERAQKLLELHLASGIRRYYFWFKGKLQGNHVALTQEGKELVNYALINAIAMRKILKKYDKVM
;
A
#
# COMPACT_ATOMS: atom_id res chain seq x y z
N MET A 1 -14.77 13.41 -0.91
CA MET A 1 -13.99 12.82 -2.03
C MET A 1 -13.72 11.32 -1.81
N LYS A 2 -13.72 10.50 -2.86
CA LYS A 2 -13.47 9.03 -2.78
C LYS A 2 -11.97 8.75 -2.74
N PHE A 3 -11.39 8.51 -1.55
CA PHE A 3 -9.95 8.22 -1.36
C PHE A 3 -9.39 7.18 -2.35
N CYS A 4 -10.14 6.10 -2.62
CA CYS A 4 -9.67 5.06 -3.54
C CYS A 4 -9.44 5.55 -4.97
N LYS A 5 -10.21 6.55 -5.45
CA LYS A 5 -9.99 7.14 -6.79
C LYS A 5 -8.67 7.92 -6.82
N LYS A 6 -8.48 8.83 -5.85
CA LYS A 6 -7.23 9.59 -5.69
C LYS A 6 -6.01 8.70 -5.48
N TYR A 7 -6.15 7.63 -4.70
CA TYR A 7 -5.07 6.67 -4.47
C TYR A 7 -4.68 5.97 -5.77
N GLN A 8 -5.68 5.54 -6.56
CA GLN A 8 -5.45 4.88 -7.83
C GLN A 8 -4.88 5.84 -8.88
N GLU A 9 -5.41 7.06 -8.99
CA GLU A 9 -4.87 8.14 -9.84
C GLU A 9 -3.41 8.45 -9.49
N TYR A 10 -3.07 8.51 -8.19
CA TYR A 10 -1.69 8.69 -7.74
C TYR A 10 -0.79 7.53 -8.18
N MET A 11 -1.24 6.28 -8.06
CA MET A 11 -0.44 5.12 -8.44
C MET A 11 -0.31 4.95 -9.96
N GLU A 12 -1.33 5.32 -10.73
CA GLU A 12 -1.35 5.26 -12.20
C GLU A 12 -0.58 6.42 -12.84
N GLY A 13 -0.56 7.59 -12.20
CA GLY A 13 0.19 8.76 -12.65
C GLY A 13 1.71 8.64 -12.49
N GLN A 14 2.20 7.54 -11.90
CA GLN A 14 3.62 7.28 -11.73
C GLN A 14 4.17 6.56 -12.95
N GLN A 15 5.31 7.04 -13.48
CA GLN A 15 5.93 6.49 -14.69
C GLN A 15 6.28 4.99 -14.60
N ARG A 16 6.31 4.43 -13.39
CA ARG A 16 6.59 3.01 -13.12
C ARG A 16 5.42 2.40 -12.36
N LYS A 17 5.10 1.13 -12.65
CA LYS A 17 4.14 0.36 -11.86
C LYS A 17 4.67 0.21 -10.43
N LEU A 18 4.12 1.00 -9.51
CA LEU A 18 4.44 0.93 -8.09
C LEU A 18 3.62 -0.17 -7.41
N PRO A 19 4.19 -0.93 -6.46
CA PRO A 19 3.40 -1.76 -5.57
C PRO A 19 2.39 -0.91 -4.82
N ALA A 20 1.16 -1.40 -4.72
CA ALA A 20 0.05 -0.66 -4.14
C ALA A 20 -0.89 -1.59 -3.39
N VAL A 21 -1.51 -1.06 -2.34
CA VAL A 21 -2.58 -1.70 -1.58
C VAL A 21 -3.80 -1.89 -2.50
N GLY A 22 -4.11 -3.16 -2.76
CA GLY A 22 -5.17 -3.66 -3.62
C GLY A 22 -6.56 -3.50 -3.02
N PHE A 23 -7.01 -2.25 -2.80
CA PHE A 23 -8.31 -1.92 -2.20
C PHE A 23 -9.50 -2.71 -2.79
N LYS A 24 -9.53 -2.92 -4.11
CA LYS A 24 -10.62 -3.63 -4.77
C LYS A 24 -10.67 -5.09 -4.33
N LYS A 25 -9.51 -5.74 -4.22
CA LYS A 25 -9.38 -7.14 -3.77
C LYS A 25 -9.73 -7.26 -2.28
N LEU A 26 -9.12 -6.44 -1.43
CA LEU A 26 -9.39 -6.45 0.02
C LEU A 26 -10.86 -6.15 0.35
N LYS A 27 -11.49 -5.21 -0.38
CA LYS A 27 -12.93 -4.96 -0.24
C LYS A 27 -13.80 -6.14 -0.68
N LYS A 28 -13.39 -6.91 -1.69
CA LYS A 28 -14.13 -8.11 -2.13
C LYS A 28 -14.07 -9.20 -1.05
N ILE A 29 -12.91 -9.40 -0.41
CA ILE A 29 -12.75 -10.33 0.72
C ILE A 29 -13.73 -9.97 1.84
N LEU A 30 -13.70 -8.70 2.29
CA LEU A 30 -14.63 -8.20 3.31
C LEU A 30 -16.11 -8.38 2.95
N LYS A 31 -16.48 -8.14 1.67
CA LYS A 31 -17.85 -8.33 1.21
C LYS A 31 -18.26 -9.80 1.17
N LYS A 32 -17.34 -10.69 0.79
CA LYS A 32 -17.59 -12.14 0.78
C LYS A 32 -17.84 -12.62 2.20
N CYS A 33 -16.94 -12.31 3.13
CA CYS A 33 -17.11 -12.58 4.55
C CYS A 33 -18.49 -12.18 5.07
N ARG A 34 -18.87 -10.91 4.89
CA ARG A 34 -20.19 -10.43 5.33
C ARG A 34 -21.37 -11.23 4.74
N ARG A 35 -21.29 -11.67 3.49
CA ARG A 35 -22.35 -12.48 2.87
C ARG A 35 -22.40 -13.90 3.41
N ASP A 36 -21.23 -14.51 3.60
CA ASP A 36 -21.13 -15.88 4.10
C ASP A 36 -21.72 -15.97 5.52
N PHE A 37 -21.50 -14.95 6.37
CA PHE A 37 -22.17 -14.82 7.68
C PHE A 37 -23.68 -14.66 7.56
N HIS A 38 -24.17 -13.79 6.68
CA HIS A 38 -25.61 -13.60 6.49
C HIS A 38 -26.29 -14.87 5.95
N SER A 39 -25.59 -15.67 5.14
CA SER A 39 -26.11 -16.94 4.61
C SER A 39 -26.22 -18.01 5.69
N GLN A 40 -25.29 -18.04 6.66
CA GLN A 40 -25.37 -18.97 7.79
C GLN A 40 -26.47 -18.55 8.80
N ASN A 41 -26.62 -17.25 9.05
CA ASN A 41 -27.69 -16.75 9.95
C ASN A 41 -29.09 -16.84 9.34
N ASN A 42 -29.26 -16.94 8.02
CA ASN A 42 -30.58 -17.16 7.42
C ASN A 42 -31.22 -18.52 7.77
N VAL A 43 -30.46 -19.46 8.33
CA VAL A 43 -30.99 -20.73 8.86
C VAL A 43 -31.50 -20.55 10.30
N ASN A 44 -31.01 -19.55 11.05
CA ASN A 44 -31.44 -19.21 12.40
C ASN A 44 -31.96 -17.76 12.44
N ARG A 45 -33.26 -17.65 12.14
CA ARG A 45 -34.04 -16.42 11.99
C ARG A 45 -33.75 -15.36 13.07
N THR A 46 -33.05 -14.29 12.68
CA THR A 46 -33.38 -12.90 13.04
C THR A 46 -32.75 -11.96 12.02
N LEU A 47 -33.60 -11.23 11.30
CA LEU A 47 -33.24 -10.09 10.48
C LEU A 47 -32.65 -9.01 11.39
N ASP A 48 -31.33 -8.95 11.47
CA ASP A 48 -30.68 -7.69 11.79
C ASP A 48 -29.28 -7.61 11.20
N LEU A 49 -28.87 -6.38 10.92
CA LEU A 49 -27.56 -5.98 10.41
C LEU A 49 -26.43 -6.23 11.41
N GLN A 50 -26.43 -7.36 12.13
CA GLN A 50 -25.43 -7.64 13.15
C GLN A 50 -24.04 -7.73 12.50
N PRO A 51 -23.07 -6.95 13.02
CA PRO A 51 -21.67 -7.16 12.72
C PRO A 51 -21.30 -8.62 12.93
N CYS A 52 -20.35 -9.10 12.14
CA CYS A 52 -19.73 -10.39 12.36
C CYS A 52 -19.30 -10.52 13.83
N PRO A 53 -19.37 -11.70 14.49
CA PRO A 53 -18.75 -11.87 15.80
C PRO A 53 -17.30 -11.41 15.69
N HIS A 54 -16.85 -10.57 16.62
CA HIS A 54 -15.47 -10.10 16.66
C HIS A 54 -14.55 -11.32 16.58
N GLN A 55 -13.78 -11.42 15.49
CA GLN A 55 -12.89 -12.54 15.10
C GLN A 55 -13.59 -13.70 14.37
N CYS A 56 -13.81 -13.51 13.06
CA CYS A 56 -14.02 -14.65 12.17
C CYS A 56 -12.66 -15.18 11.71
N SER A 57 -12.17 -16.26 12.34
CA SER A 57 -10.88 -16.88 12.01
C SER A 57 -10.65 -17.12 10.50
N VAL A 58 -11.71 -17.47 9.76
CA VAL A 58 -11.66 -17.67 8.29
C VAL A 58 -11.44 -16.35 7.54
N CYS A 59 -12.08 -15.28 7.98
CA CYS A 59 -11.94 -13.95 7.37
C CYS A 59 -10.62 -13.30 7.74
N ASP A 60 -10.20 -13.42 9.00
CA ASP A 60 -8.89 -13.00 9.49
C ASP A 60 -7.79 -13.71 8.67
N GLY A 61 -7.92 -15.04 8.52
CA GLY A 61 -7.00 -15.91 7.77
C GLY A 61 -6.95 -15.69 6.26
N THR A 62 -7.83 -14.85 5.70
CA THR A 62 -7.78 -14.47 4.27
C THR A 62 -7.46 -12.99 4.06
N PHE A 63 -7.99 -12.12 4.92
CA PHE A 63 -7.80 -10.68 4.84
C PHE A 63 -6.38 -10.27 5.25
N PHE A 64 -5.92 -10.67 6.45
CA PHE A 64 -4.64 -10.21 6.97
C PHE A 64 -3.45 -10.77 6.17
N PRO A 65 -3.43 -12.04 5.74
CA PRO A 65 -2.37 -12.53 4.85
C PRO A 65 -2.33 -11.80 3.51
N SER A 66 -3.49 -11.45 2.95
CA SER A 66 -3.56 -10.64 1.71
C SER A 66 -3.01 -9.23 1.93
N LEU A 67 -3.37 -8.58 3.02
CA LEU A 67 -2.89 -7.23 3.36
C LEU A 67 -1.39 -7.24 3.67
N LEU A 68 -0.91 -8.23 4.43
CA LEU A 68 0.49 -8.38 4.79
C LEU A 68 1.35 -8.54 3.54
N LYS A 69 0.93 -9.37 2.58
CA LYS A 69 1.62 -9.53 1.30
C LYS A 69 1.74 -8.19 0.56
N GLU A 70 0.61 -7.49 0.38
CA GLU A 70 0.59 -6.20 -0.33
C GLU A 70 1.45 -5.13 0.37
N MET A 71 1.44 -5.09 1.71
CA MET A 71 2.28 -4.17 2.48
C MET A 71 3.76 -4.56 2.46
N SER A 72 4.09 -5.85 2.43
CA SER A 72 5.47 -6.32 2.26
C SER A 72 6.05 -5.85 0.94
N ASP A 73 5.28 -5.91 -0.16
CA ASP A 73 5.72 -5.41 -1.47
C ASP A 73 5.96 -3.89 -1.44
N VAL A 74 5.09 -3.14 -0.76
CA VAL A 74 5.23 -1.68 -0.58
C VAL A 74 6.48 -1.32 0.23
N VAL A 75 6.71 -2.01 1.35
CA VAL A 75 7.87 -1.76 2.22
C VAL A 75 9.17 -2.19 1.54
N GLY A 76 9.17 -3.33 0.84
CA GLY A 76 10.32 -3.78 0.05
C GLY A 76 10.73 -2.76 -1.00
N PHE A 77 9.77 -2.27 -1.79
CA PHE A 77 10.02 -1.21 -2.76
C PHE A 77 10.54 0.08 -2.13
N PHE A 78 9.93 0.52 -1.01
CA PHE A 78 10.39 1.71 -0.30
C PHE A 78 11.83 1.57 0.18
N ASN A 79 12.15 0.44 0.83
CA ASN A 79 13.49 0.18 1.37
C ASN A 79 14.55 0.13 0.27
N GLU A 80 14.27 -0.58 -0.83
CA GLU A 80 15.20 -0.66 -1.97
C GLU A 80 15.48 0.73 -2.56
N ARG A 81 14.43 1.57 -2.70
CA ARG A 81 14.57 2.93 -3.22
C ARG A 81 15.26 3.87 -2.24
N ALA A 82 14.94 3.79 -0.96
CA ALA A 82 15.60 4.58 0.07
C ALA A 82 17.10 4.23 0.12
N GLN A 83 17.46 2.94 0.12
CA GLN A 83 18.85 2.50 0.08
C GLN A 83 19.58 3.05 -1.14
N LYS A 84 18.99 2.95 -2.35
CA LYS A 84 19.57 3.54 -3.56
C LYS A 84 19.78 5.05 -3.44
N LEU A 85 18.80 5.79 -2.91
CA LEU A 85 18.94 7.23 -2.69
C LEU A 85 20.06 7.56 -1.68
N LEU A 86 20.14 6.82 -0.57
CA LEU A 86 21.19 7.01 0.43
C LEU A 86 22.57 6.65 -0.14
N GLU A 87 22.71 5.56 -0.89
CA GLU A 87 23.97 5.20 -1.54
C GLU A 87 24.45 6.27 -2.52
N LEU A 88 23.54 6.89 -3.26
CA LEU A 88 23.85 8.01 -4.15
C LEU A 88 24.26 9.26 -3.36
N HIS A 89 23.65 9.50 -2.20
CA HIS A 89 23.98 10.64 -1.34
C HIS A 89 25.31 10.47 -0.58
N LEU A 90 25.61 9.24 -0.14
CA LEU A 90 26.80 8.86 0.63
C LEU A 90 28.01 8.55 -0.27
N ALA A 91 27.83 8.42 -1.58
CA ALA A 91 28.91 8.23 -2.54
C ALA A 91 29.86 9.46 -2.58
N SER A 92 30.75 9.59 -1.60
CA SER A 92 31.88 10.52 -1.59
C SER A 92 33.13 9.86 -2.16
N GLY A 93 33.92 10.58 -2.96
CA GLY A 93 35.22 10.10 -3.49
C GLY A 93 35.15 9.52 -4.92
N ILE A 94 35.83 8.39 -5.18
CA ILE A 94 36.01 7.78 -6.52
C ILE A 94 34.67 7.43 -7.19
N ARG A 95 33.66 7.05 -6.40
CA ARG A 95 32.28 6.79 -6.87
C ARG A 95 31.62 8.08 -7.40
N ARG A 96 31.94 9.23 -6.81
CA ARG A 96 31.54 10.57 -7.27
C ARG A 96 32.15 10.90 -8.63
N TYR A 97 33.39 10.49 -8.88
CA TYR A 97 34.07 10.66 -10.18
C TYR A 97 33.44 9.77 -11.27
N TYR A 98 33.11 8.53 -10.94
CA TYR A 98 32.36 7.61 -11.82
C TYR A 98 30.96 8.14 -12.16
N PHE A 99 30.22 8.64 -11.16
CA PHE A 99 28.93 9.29 -11.35
C PHE A 99 29.03 10.63 -12.09
N TRP A 100 30.12 11.37 -11.92
CA TRP A 100 30.37 12.63 -12.64
C TRP A 100 30.67 12.37 -14.12
N PHE A 101 31.43 11.32 -14.44
CA PHE A 101 31.64 10.88 -15.82
C PHE A 101 30.35 10.39 -16.50
N LYS A 102 29.47 9.68 -15.76
CA LYS A 102 28.10 9.40 -16.23
C LYS A 102 27.17 10.61 -16.20
N GLY A 103 27.50 11.63 -15.41
CA GLY A 103 26.65 12.75 -15.00
C GLY A 103 26.72 13.97 -15.90
N LYS A 104 27.55 13.98 -16.95
CA LYS A 104 27.45 14.97 -18.04
C LYS A 104 26.08 14.96 -18.76
N LEU A 105 25.19 14.00 -18.45
CA LEU A 105 23.86 13.87 -19.06
C LEU A 105 22.66 14.37 -18.24
N GLN A 106 22.72 14.64 -16.92
CA GLN A 106 21.51 15.08 -16.20
C GLN A 106 21.77 15.75 -14.84
N GLY A 107 21.11 16.89 -14.59
CA GLY A 107 21.21 17.71 -13.38
C GLY A 107 20.79 16.99 -12.10
N ASN A 108 21.77 16.55 -11.31
CA ASN A 108 21.58 15.49 -10.31
C ASN A 108 21.00 15.92 -8.94
N HIS A 109 21.27 17.12 -8.42
CA HIS A 109 20.86 17.42 -7.03
C HIS A 109 19.35 17.68 -6.87
N VAL A 110 18.75 18.45 -7.78
CA VAL A 110 17.31 18.76 -7.74
C VAL A 110 16.48 17.50 -8.01
N ALA A 111 16.95 16.61 -8.89
CA ALA A 111 16.31 15.34 -9.20
C ALA A 111 16.31 14.37 -7.99
N LEU A 112 17.43 14.27 -7.27
CA LEU A 112 17.53 13.40 -6.08
C LEU A 112 16.64 13.88 -4.93
N THR A 113 16.59 15.19 -4.67
CA THR A 113 15.68 15.75 -3.66
C THR A 113 14.22 15.54 -4.03
N GLN A 114 13.88 15.64 -5.32
CA GLN A 114 12.52 15.38 -5.81
C GLN A 114 12.15 13.89 -5.71
N GLU A 115 13.05 12.98 -6.07
CA GLU A 115 12.84 11.53 -5.92
C GLU A 115 12.63 11.16 -4.44
N GLY A 116 13.38 11.77 -3.52
CA GLY A 116 13.15 11.63 -2.08
C GLY A 116 11.77 12.09 -1.63
N LYS A 117 11.29 13.26 -2.11
CA LYS A 117 9.94 13.75 -1.82
C LYS A 117 8.86 12.81 -2.33
N GLU A 118 9.01 12.29 -3.55
CA GLU A 118 8.08 11.33 -4.14
C GLU A 118 8.04 10.01 -3.37
N LEU A 119 9.20 9.53 -2.90
CA LEU A 119 9.31 8.34 -2.08
C LEU A 119 8.61 8.50 -0.72
N VAL A 120 8.76 9.66 -0.06
CA VAL A 120 8.05 9.98 1.19
C VAL A 120 6.54 10.08 0.94
N ASN A 121 6.11 10.74 -0.14
CA ASN A 121 4.69 10.82 -0.51
C ASN A 121 4.09 9.43 -0.78
N TYR A 122 4.84 8.56 -1.46
CA TYR A 122 4.45 7.17 -1.67
C TYR A 122 4.23 6.42 -0.35
N ALA A 123 5.16 6.53 0.60
CA ALA A 123 5.02 5.93 1.93
C ALA A 123 3.79 6.46 2.68
N LEU A 124 3.60 7.79 2.69
CA LEU A 124 2.48 8.44 3.36
C LEU A 124 1.13 7.97 2.80
N ILE A 125 1.00 7.94 1.47
CA ILE A 125 -0.24 7.55 0.79
C ILE A 125 -0.56 6.07 1.05
N ASN A 126 0.44 5.18 1.05
CA ASN A 126 0.26 3.77 1.40
C ASN A 126 -0.07 3.57 2.89
N ALA A 127 0.53 4.34 3.80
CA ALA A 127 0.19 4.30 5.22
C ALA A 127 -1.27 4.72 5.47
N ILE A 128 -1.72 5.80 4.82
CA ILE A 128 -3.13 6.23 4.87
C ILE A 128 -4.04 5.14 4.28
N ALA A 129 -3.59 4.46 3.22
CA ALA A 129 -4.33 3.37 2.61
C ALA A 129 -4.53 2.19 3.58
N MET A 130 -3.45 1.74 4.22
CA MET A 130 -3.47 0.70 5.24
C MET A 130 -4.42 1.06 6.39
N ARG A 131 -4.29 2.28 6.95
CA ARG A 131 -5.20 2.76 8.00
C ARG A 131 -6.67 2.72 7.57
N LYS A 132 -6.97 3.12 6.33
CA LYS A 132 -8.34 3.14 5.82
C LYS A 132 -8.92 1.75 5.59
N ILE A 133 -8.12 0.78 5.15
CA ILE A 133 -8.63 -0.58 4.93
C ILE A 133 -8.82 -1.31 6.27
N LEU A 134 -7.94 -1.09 7.25
CA LEU A 134 -8.10 -1.60 8.61
C LEU A 134 -9.34 -1.00 9.29
N LYS A 135 -9.53 0.33 9.24
CA LYS A 135 -10.77 0.94 9.76
C LYS A 135 -12.04 0.40 9.08
N LYS A 136 -11.94 -0.03 7.81
CA LYS A 136 -13.06 -0.65 7.10
C LYS A 136 -13.27 -2.10 7.54
N TYR A 137 -12.20 -2.81 7.88
CA TYR A 137 -12.26 -4.14 8.47
C TYR A 137 -13.00 -4.08 9.81
N ASP A 138 -12.59 -3.19 10.72
CA ASP A 138 -13.19 -2.99 12.06
C ASP A 138 -14.66 -2.54 12.04
N LYS A 139 -15.14 -2.04 10.89
CA LYS A 139 -16.54 -1.63 10.70
C LYS A 139 -17.40 -2.76 10.11
N VAL A 140 -16.78 -3.74 9.45
CA VAL A 140 -17.49 -4.86 8.82
C VAL A 140 -17.51 -6.08 9.72
N MET A 141 -16.41 -6.31 10.45
CA MET A 141 -16.35 -7.17 11.63
C MET A 141 -16.80 -6.40 12.87
#